data_AF-A0A1C6QQV5-F1
#
_entry.id   AF-A0A1C6QQV5-F1
#
_cell.length_a   1.000
_cell.length_b   1.000
_cell.length_c   1.000
_cell.angle_alpha   90.00
_cell.angle_beta   90.00
_cell.angle_gamma   90.00
#
_symmetry.space_group_name_H-M   'P 1'
#
loop_
_entity.id
_entity.type
_entity.pdbx_description
1 polymer ?
#
loop_
_entity_poly.entity_id
_entity_poly.type
_entity_poly.pdbx_seq_one_letter_code
_entity_poly.pdbx_strand_id
1 'polypeptide(L)'
;MWDVKRSSPTPLPRRPVTAPDTHPARRRRNGGAPASITRAQAPRSGPATARTSHGGTAENVVQGHPAAHWQTGTMPIHENLLGGPPPTHLPDDPEPRELLAAGTAPSDVAAKYPTSSLAWAQLADDAFEGGRVVESYAYARTGYHRGLDALRRAGWKGHGPVPFEHEPNRGFLRALHALARAAQSIGEQDEYERCSTFLRDSSPTAADTLS
;
A
#
# COMPACT_ATOMS: atom_id res chain seq x y z
N MET A 1 -3.68 61.29 53.01
CA MET A 1 -5.06 61.31 52.48
C MET A 1 -5.04 60.69 51.09
N TRP A 2 -5.14 59.36 50.99
CA TRP A 2 -5.62 58.60 49.82
C TRP A 2 -5.99 57.20 50.35
N ASP A 3 -7.28 56.98 50.56
CA ASP A 3 -7.87 55.76 51.11
C ASP A 3 -8.22 54.82 49.94
N VAL A 4 -7.58 53.65 49.87
CA VAL A 4 -7.83 52.63 48.84
C VAL A 4 -8.92 51.68 49.35
N LYS A 5 -10.16 51.94 48.92
CA LYS A 5 -11.30 51.02 49.11
C LYS A 5 -11.02 49.70 48.40
N ARG A 6 -10.85 48.63 49.18
CA ARG A 6 -10.85 47.24 48.72
C ARG A 6 -12.32 46.79 48.59
N SER A 7 -12.82 46.66 47.37
CA SER A 7 -14.13 46.09 47.10
C SER A 7 -14.06 44.55 47.13
N SER A 8 -14.83 43.93 48.03
CA SER A 8 -15.01 42.47 48.06
C SER A 8 -15.85 42.01 46.87
N PRO A 9 -15.54 40.87 46.22
CA PRO A 9 -16.36 40.36 45.13
C PRO A 9 -17.62 39.66 45.64
N THR A 10 -18.74 39.97 44.98
CA THR A 10 -20.08 39.37 45.15
C THR A 10 -20.07 37.87 44.83
N PRO A 11 -20.68 36.99 45.65
CA PRO A 11 -20.75 35.57 45.34
C PRO A 11 -21.83 35.28 44.27
N LEU A 12 -21.48 34.50 43.25
CA LEU A 12 -22.39 34.02 42.21
C LEU A 12 -23.37 32.95 42.76
N PRO A 13 -24.60 32.86 42.21
CA PRO A 13 -25.58 31.86 42.65
C PRO A 13 -25.18 30.44 42.26
N ARG A 14 -25.36 29.49 43.19
CA ARG A 14 -25.10 28.05 42.99
C ARG A 14 -26.14 27.45 42.04
N ARG A 15 -25.69 26.74 40.99
CA ARG A 15 -26.56 25.96 40.10
C ARG A 15 -27.15 24.76 40.87
N PRO A 16 -28.43 24.39 40.64
CA PRO A 16 -29.02 23.21 41.24
C PRO A 16 -28.37 21.93 40.68
N VAL A 17 -28.08 20.99 41.58
CA VAL A 17 -27.60 19.64 41.28
C VAL A 17 -28.78 18.82 40.76
N THR A 18 -28.77 18.46 39.47
CA THR A 18 -29.68 17.46 38.91
C THR A 18 -29.21 16.06 39.30
N ALA A 19 -30.12 15.26 39.86
CA ALA A 19 -29.90 13.87 40.22
C ALA A 19 -29.55 13.00 39.00
N PRO A 20 -28.80 11.89 39.16
CA PRO A 20 -28.47 11.01 38.06
C PRO A 20 -29.69 10.17 37.64
N ASP A 21 -30.02 10.20 36.35
CA ASP A 21 -31.02 9.33 35.73
C ASP A 21 -30.61 7.86 35.87
N THR A 22 -31.45 7.09 36.57
CA THR A 22 -31.37 5.63 36.67
C THR A 22 -31.83 4.99 35.37
N HIS A 23 -30.87 4.60 34.52
CA HIS A 23 -31.13 3.80 33.32
C HIS A 23 -31.40 2.33 33.70
N PRO A 24 -32.54 1.71 33.32
CA PRO A 24 -32.79 0.31 33.64
C PRO A 24 -31.93 -0.65 32.80
N ALA A 25 -31.34 -1.62 33.49
CA ALA A 25 -30.47 -2.65 32.97
C ALA A 25 -31.08 -3.43 31.79
N ARG A 26 -30.36 -3.43 30.65
CA ARG A 26 -30.71 -4.24 29.48
C ARG A 26 -30.37 -5.71 29.75
N ARG A 27 -31.42 -6.51 29.89
CA ARG A 27 -31.40 -7.96 30.15
C ARG A 27 -30.59 -8.72 29.08
N ARG A 28 -29.57 -9.46 29.51
CA ARG A 28 -28.83 -10.44 28.69
C ARG A 28 -29.78 -11.52 28.16
N ARG A 29 -29.73 -11.81 26.85
CA ARG A 29 -30.19 -13.09 26.28
C ARG A 29 -28.98 -13.82 25.71
N ASN A 30 -28.60 -14.90 26.38
CA ASN A 30 -27.77 -15.97 25.83
C ASN A 30 -28.67 -16.94 25.05
N GLY A 31 -28.19 -17.48 23.93
CA GLY A 31 -28.71 -18.73 23.37
C GLY A 31 -28.87 -18.72 21.84
N GLY A 32 -27.83 -19.15 21.13
CA GLY A 32 -27.87 -19.45 19.70
C GLY A 32 -26.54 -20.07 19.26
N ALA A 33 -26.48 -21.41 19.27
CA ALA A 33 -25.33 -22.22 18.87
C ALA A 33 -24.98 -22.07 17.37
N PRO A 34 -23.73 -22.38 16.95
CA PRO A 34 -23.24 -22.07 15.61
C PRO A 34 -23.78 -23.04 14.54
N ALA A 35 -24.10 -22.50 13.37
CA ALA A 35 -24.45 -23.27 12.18
C ALA A 35 -23.20 -23.99 11.64
N SER A 36 -23.27 -25.32 11.60
CA SER A 36 -22.29 -26.21 11.01
C SER A 36 -22.18 -25.99 9.50
N ILE A 37 -21.03 -25.49 9.04
CA ILE A 37 -20.71 -25.42 7.61
C ILE A 37 -20.33 -26.82 7.15
N THR A 38 -21.22 -27.45 6.38
CA THR A 38 -21.00 -28.74 5.74
C THR A 38 -19.82 -28.66 4.76
N ARG A 39 -18.79 -29.46 5.03
CA ARG A 39 -17.63 -29.69 4.18
C ARG A 39 -18.06 -30.41 2.89
N ALA A 40 -18.10 -29.69 1.76
CA ALA A 40 -18.28 -30.30 0.45
C ALA A 40 -17.02 -31.13 0.08
N GLN A 41 -17.20 -32.43 -0.08
CA GLN A 41 -16.19 -33.37 -0.55
C GLN A 41 -16.06 -33.27 -2.08
N ALA A 42 -14.83 -33.16 -2.57
CA ALA A 42 -14.51 -33.26 -4.00
C ALA A 42 -14.59 -34.73 -4.47
N PRO A 43 -15.20 -35.04 -5.63
CA PRO A 43 -15.09 -36.38 -6.20
C PRO A 43 -13.76 -36.55 -6.95
N ARG A 44 -13.01 -37.58 -6.54
CA ARG A 44 -11.94 -38.21 -7.34
C ARG A 44 -12.57 -39.28 -8.22
N SER A 45 -12.31 -39.23 -9.53
CA SER A 45 -12.40 -40.39 -10.43
C SER A 45 -11.48 -40.21 -11.65
N GLY A 46 -10.46 -41.06 -11.79
CA GLY A 46 -10.06 -41.62 -13.09
C GLY A 46 -10.76 -42.98 -13.30
N PRO A 47 -10.48 -43.82 -14.33
CA PRO A 47 -9.33 -43.79 -15.25
C PRO A 47 -9.60 -44.13 -16.76
N ALA A 48 -8.52 -43.97 -17.56
CA ALA A 48 -8.00 -44.82 -18.67
C ALA A 48 -8.70 -45.05 -20.05
N THR A 49 -7.89 -44.79 -21.10
CA THR A 49 -7.69 -45.54 -22.40
C THR A 49 -8.82 -45.55 -23.45
N ALA A 50 -8.66 -45.57 -24.78
CA ALA A 50 -7.57 -45.80 -25.74
C ALA A 50 -7.91 -45.12 -27.11
N ARG A 51 -6.93 -44.57 -27.86
CA ARG A 51 -6.35 -45.07 -29.14
C ARG A 51 -7.26 -45.03 -30.40
N THR A 52 -6.89 -44.20 -31.39
CA THR A 52 -6.56 -44.62 -32.78
C THR A 52 -5.98 -43.47 -33.64
N SER A 53 -5.00 -43.86 -34.45
CA SER A 53 -4.16 -43.16 -35.43
C SER A 53 -4.88 -42.74 -36.71
N HIS A 54 -4.42 -41.70 -37.42
CA HIS A 54 -4.35 -41.63 -38.90
C HIS A 54 -3.22 -40.68 -39.33
N GLY A 55 -2.38 -41.15 -40.26
CA GLY A 55 -1.23 -40.42 -40.82
C GLY A 55 -1.58 -39.53 -42.00
N GLY A 56 -0.60 -38.74 -42.45
CA GLY A 56 -0.69 -37.91 -43.65
C GLY A 56 0.62 -37.16 -43.89
N THR A 57 1.48 -37.73 -44.73
CA THR A 57 2.66 -37.12 -45.34
C THR A 57 2.25 -36.14 -46.45
N ALA A 58 2.90 -34.99 -46.55
CA ALA A 58 3.07 -34.28 -47.83
C ALA A 58 4.26 -33.31 -47.76
N GLU A 59 5.30 -33.65 -48.53
CA GLU A 59 6.35 -32.76 -48.98
C GLU A 59 5.78 -31.72 -49.95
N ASN A 60 6.32 -30.50 -49.96
CA ASN A 60 6.36 -29.72 -51.20
C ASN A 60 7.51 -28.68 -51.18
N VAL A 61 8.36 -28.79 -52.18
CA VAL A 61 9.48 -27.92 -52.54
C VAL A 61 9.02 -26.99 -53.65
N VAL A 62 9.21 -25.66 -53.53
CA VAL A 62 9.42 -24.74 -54.68
C VAL A 62 10.31 -23.56 -54.25
N GLN A 63 11.23 -23.22 -55.16
CA GLN A 63 12.35 -22.27 -55.10
C GLN A 63 11.95 -20.78 -55.22
N GLY A 64 12.81 -19.87 -54.70
CA GLY A 64 13.37 -18.77 -55.50
C GLY A 64 12.84 -17.31 -55.40
N HIS A 65 13.40 -16.49 -54.48
CA HIS A 65 13.91 -15.08 -54.60
C HIS A 65 13.00 -13.94 -55.16
N PRO A 66 13.15 -12.63 -54.76
CA PRO A 66 14.42 -11.95 -54.47
C PRO A 66 14.47 -11.02 -53.22
N ALA A 67 15.69 -10.60 -52.95
CA ALA A 67 16.16 -9.82 -51.80
C ALA A 67 15.55 -8.41 -51.71
N ALA A 68 14.95 -8.11 -50.55
CA ALA A 68 14.66 -6.75 -50.13
C ALA A 68 15.92 -6.13 -49.49
N HIS A 69 16.31 -5.00 -50.05
CA HIS A 69 17.35 -4.09 -49.62
C HIS A 69 16.93 -3.40 -48.31
N TRP A 70 17.39 -3.89 -47.16
CA TRP A 70 17.23 -3.17 -45.90
C TRP A 70 18.37 -2.16 -45.79
N GLN A 71 18.02 -0.89 -45.99
CA GLN A 71 18.90 0.25 -45.76
C GLN A 71 19.47 0.20 -44.34
N THR A 72 20.79 0.28 -44.26
CA THR A 72 21.56 0.38 -43.01
C THR A 72 21.33 1.77 -42.41
N GLY A 73 20.17 1.97 -41.79
CA GLY A 73 20.00 3.03 -40.81
C GLY A 73 20.76 2.65 -39.56
N THR A 74 21.92 3.27 -39.33
CA THR A 74 22.60 3.24 -38.03
C THR A 74 21.66 3.83 -36.98
N MET A 75 20.83 2.98 -36.39
CA MET A 75 20.18 3.26 -35.11
C MET A 75 21.32 3.27 -34.08
N PRO A 76 21.55 4.36 -33.33
CA PRO A 76 22.54 4.36 -32.28
C PRO A 76 22.06 3.41 -31.19
N ILE A 77 22.55 2.17 -31.25
CA ILE A 77 22.48 1.16 -30.19
C ILE A 77 23.42 1.55 -29.05
N HIS A 78 23.12 2.68 -28.41
CA HIS A 78 23.58 2.95 -27.06
C HIS A 78 22.41 2.76 -26.10
N GLU A 79 21.66 1.68 -26.32
CA GLU A 79 20.82 1.12 -25.27
C GLU A 79 21.78 0.62 -24.19
N ASN A 80 21.49 0.98 -22.94
CA ASN A 80 22.38 0.78 -21.81
C ASN A 80 22.62 -0.72 -21.56
N LEU A 81 23.61 -1.31 -22.23
CA LEU A 81 23.93 -2.75 -22.22
C LEU A 81 24.43 -3.26 -20.85
N LEU A 82 24.52 -2.38 -19.85
CA LEU A 82 24.86 -2.68 -18.45
C LEU A 82 23.79 -2.19 -17.46
N GLY A 83 22.73 -1.54 -17.94
CA GLY A 83 21.67 -0.97 -17.12
C GLY A 83 20.59 -1.99 -16.88
N GLY A 84 20.23 -2.23 -15.62
CA GLY A 84 19.02 -2.96 -15.27
C GLY A 84 17.75 -2.36 -15.91
N PRO A 85 16.57 -2.95 -15.66
CA PRO A 85 15.31 -2.43 -16.19
C PRO A 85 15.17 -0.92 -15.94
N PRO A 86 14.54 -0.16 -16.85
CA PRO A 86 14.41 1.27 -16.72
C PRO A 86 13.66 1.66 -15.44
N PRO A 87 13.98 2.81 -14.82
CA PRO A 87 13.27 3.26 -13.63
C PRO A 87 11.78 3.46 -13.87
N THR A 88 10.95 3.00 -12.94
CA THR A 88 9.50 3.20 -12.99
C THR A 88 9.12 4.52 -12.32
N HIS A 89 8.31 5.32 -13.01
CA HIS A 89 7.79 6.59 -12.53
C HIS A 89 6.26 6.50 -12.45
N LEU A 90 5.71 6.64 -11.25
CA LEU A 90 4.26 6.70 -11.07
C LEU A 90 3.68 7.99 -11.68
N PRO A 91 2.46 7.94 -12.24
CA PRO A 91 1.75 9.16 -12.62
C PRO A 91 1.47 10.02 -11.39
N ASP A 92 1.50 11.34 -11.56
CA ASP A 92 1.15 12.27 -10.48
C ASP A 92 -0.35 12.24 -10.19
N ASP A 93 -0.69 12.32 -8.91
CA ASP A 93 -2.05 12.48 -8.39
C ASP A 93 -1.97 13.58 -7.31
N PRO A 94 -2.10 14.85 -7.72
CA PRO A 94 -1.77 15.98 -6.85
C PRO A 94 -2.78 16.17 -5.73
N GLU A 95 -4.05 15.83 -5.91
CA GLU A 95 -5.10 16.17 -4.94
C GLU A 95 -4.90 15.52 -3.55
N PRO A 96 -4.60 14.20 -3.41
CA PRO A 96 -4.28 13.63 -2.11
C PRO A 96 -3.10 14.34 -1.44
N ARG A 97 -2.06 14.68 -2.21
CA ARG A 97 -0.87 15.36 -1.71
C ARG A 97 -1.18 16.77 -1.24
N GLU A 98 -1.94 17.53 -2.02
CA GLU A 98 -2.32 18.91 -1.69
C GLU A 98 -3.21 18.96 -0.45
N LEU A 99 -4.14 18.02 -0.30
CA LEU A 99 -4.98 17.93 0.89
C LEU A 99 -4.18 17.60 2.15
N LEU A 100 -3.23 16.66 2.06
CA LEU A 100 -2.31 16.37 3.17
C LEU A 100 -1.45 17.59 3.52
N ALA A 101 -0.90 18.28 2.51
CA ALA A 101 -0.11 19.49 2.70
C ALA A 101 -0.94 20.64 3.32
N ALA A 102 -2.24 20.69 3.04
CA ALA A 102 -3.18 21.63 3.66
C ALA A 102 -3.62 21.23 5.08
N GLY A 103 -3.13 20.10 5.61
CA GLY A 103 -3.44 19.63 6.97
C GLY A 103 -4.75 18.84 7.09
N THR A 104 -5.30 18.35 5.97
CA THR A 104 -6.45 17.43 6.01
C THR A 104 -6.04 16.14 6.71
N ALA A 105 -6.90 15.61 7.58
CA ALA A 105 -6.61 14.37 8.29
C ALA A 105 -6.33 13.22 7.31
N PRO A 106 -5.24 12.45 7.49
CA PRO A 106 -4.90 11.35 6.58
C PRO A 106 -5.99 10.29 6.44
N SER A 107 -6.82 10.10 7.48
CA SER A 107 -8.00 9.23 7.43
C SER A 107 -9.02 9.70 6.40
N ASP A 108 -9.27 11.01 6.32
CA ASP A 108 -10.23 11.60 5.39
C ASP A 108 -9.68 11.56 3.96
N VAL A 109 -8.39 11.82 3.80
CA VAL A 109 -7.71 11.71 2.50
C VAL A 109 -7.71 10.26 2.02
N ALA A 110 -7.41 9.27 2.88
CA ALA A 110 -7.45 7.86 2.51
C ALA A 110 -8.87 7.38 2.19
N ALA A 111 -9.89 7.90 2.87
CA ALA A 111 -11.29 7.59 2.55
C ALA A 111 -11.71 8.16 1.19
N LYS A 112 -11.28 9.39 0.86
CA LYS A 112 -11.58 10.05 -0.42
C LYS A 112 -10.74 9.51 -1.58
N TYR A 113 -9.48 9.16 -1.32
CA TYR A 113 -8.50 8.66 -2.30
C TYR A 113 -7.91 7.31 -1.84
N PRO A 114 -8.72 6.23 -1.84
CA PRO A 114 -8.32 4.93 -1.27
C PRO A 114 -7.17 4.24 -2.01
N THR A 115 -6.84 4.70 -3.23
CA THR A 115 -5.71 4.23 -4.02
C THR A 115 -4.41 5.00 -3.77
N SER A 116 -4.43 6.08 -2.98
CA SER A 116 -3.23 6.88 -2.69
C SER A 116 -2.35 6.20 -1.66
N SER A 117 -1.20 5.67 -2.08
CA SER A 117 -0.19 5.14 -1.15
C SER A 117 0.30 6.18 -0.16
N LEU A 118 0.36 7.46 -0.56
CA LEU A 118 0.83 8.54 0.30
C LEU A 118 -0.09 8.76 1.51
N ALA A 119 -1.42 8.74 1.31
CA ALA A 119 -2.38 8.88 2.40
C ALA A 119 -2.27 7.73 3.42
N TRP A 120 -2.12 6.49 2.92
CA TRP A 120 -1.90 5.31 3.77
C TRP A 120 -0.55 5.33 4.48
N ALA A 121 0.51 5.83 3.84
CA ALA A 121 1.82 6.00 4.47
C ALA A 121 1.75 6.99 5.63
N GLN A 122 1.07 8.14 5.44
CA GLN A 122 0.89 9.12 6.52
C GLN A 122 0.05 8.55 7.68
N LEU A 123 -1.01 7.79 7.40
CA LEU A 123 -1.75 7.07 8.44
C LEU A 123 -0.85 6.10 9.22
N ALA A 124 0.06 5.41 8.54
CA ALA A 124 1.00 4.51 9.17
C ALA A 124 2.00 5.26 10.07
N ASP A 125 2.48 6.43 9.64
CA ASP A 125 3.35 7.30 10.42
C ASP A 125 2.64 7.79 11.69
N ASP A 126 1.46 8.39 11.54
CA ASP A 126 0.64 8.90 12.66
C ASP A 126 0.27 7.79 13.67
N ALA A 127 -0.01 6.58 13.18
CA ALA A 127 -0.28 5.44 14.03
C ALA A 127 0.96 4.99 14.81
N PHE A 128 2.12 4.93 14.16
CA PHE A 128 3.37 4.53 14.80
C PHE A 128 3.79 5.53 15.87
N GLU A 129 3.76 6.82 15.55
CA GLU A 129 4.07 7.92 16.48
C GLU A 129 3.12 7.92 17.68
N GLY A 130 1.86 7.54 17.47
CA GLY A 130 0.87 7.36 18.53
C GLY A 130 0.98 6.04 19.32
N GLY A 131 2.02 5.23 19.11
CA GLY A 131 2.22 3.93 19.78
C GLY A 131 1.27 2.81 19.33
N ARG A 132 0.49 3.04 18.27
CA ARG A 132 -0.46 2.10 17.68
C ARG A 132 0.23 1.29 16.58
N VAL A 133 1.19 0.45 16.98
CA VAL A 133 2.11 -0.23 16.06
C VAL A 133 1.38 -1.23 15.14
N VAL A 134 0.37 -1.94 15.66
CA VAL A 134 -0.40 -2.90 14.86
C VAL A 134 -1.21 -2.18 13.78
N GLU A 135 -1.82 -1.04 14.12
CA GLU A 135 -2.52 -0.19 13.17
C GLU A 135 -1.56 0.40 12.14
N SER A 136 -0.37 0.83 12.56
CA SER A 136 0.69 1.29 11.66
C SER A 136 1.07 0.21 10.64
N TYR A 137 1.30 -1.03 11.09
CA TYR A 137 1.57 -2.16 10.21
C TYR A 137 0.44 -2.38 9.20
N ALA A 138 -0.83 -2.34 9.65
CA ALA A 138 -1.99 -2.54 8.78
C ALA A 138 -2.14 -1.42 7.73
N TYR A 139 -1.94 -0.15 8.12
CA TYR A 139 -1.97 0.98 7.21
C TYR A 139 -0.80 0.94 6.22
N ALA A 140 0.41 0.65 6.69
CA ALA A 140 1.59 0.55 5.86
C ALA A 140 1.46 -0.57 4.82
N ARG A 141 0.96 -1.75 5.24
CA ARG A 141 0.67 -2.87 4.34
C ARG A 141 -0.34 -2.47 3.26
N THR A 142 -1.38 -1.72 3.63
CA THR A 142 -2.37 -1.21 2.67
C THR A 142 -1.72 -0.25 1.66
N GLY A 143 -0.96 0.75 2.14
CA GLY A 143 -0.27 1.71 1.28
C GLY A 143 0.75 1.07 0.35
N TYR A 144 1.49 0.08 0.85
CA TYR A 144 2.42 -0.75 0.09
C TYR A 144 1.70 -1.46 -1.07
N HIS A 145 0.59 -2.14 -0.81
CA HIS A 145 -0.17 -2.83 -1.85
C HIS A 145 -0.78 -1.89 -2.89
N ARG A 146 -1.32 -0.73 -2.47
CA ARG A 146 -1.79 0.30 -3.41
C ARG A 146 -0.69 0.79 -4.34
N GLY A 147 0.52 0.90 -3.81
CA GLY A 147 1.69 1.35 -4.56
C GLY A 147 2.15 0.29 -5.56
N LEU A 148 2.18 -0.99 -5.15
CA LEU A 148 2.46 -2.09 -6.06
C LEU A 148 1.45 -2.16 -7.21
N ASP A 149 0.16 -1.94 -6.94
CA ASP A 149 -0.86 -1.91 -7.98
C ASP A 149 -0.68 -0.72 -8.94
N ALA A 150 -0.27 0.44 -8.44
CA ALA A 150 0.09 1.59 -9.28
C ALA A 150 1.34 1.31 -10.13
N LEU A 151 2.38 0.72 -9.53
CA LEU A 151 3.62 0.37 -10.22
C LEU A 151 3.38 -0.64 -11.34
N ARG A 152 2.59 -1.69 -11.10
CA ARG A 152 2.23 -2.68 -12.12
C ARG A 152 1.49 -2.04 -13.31
N ARG A 153 0.57 -1.11 -13.03
CA ARG A 153 -0.11 -0.33 -14.08
C ARG A 153 0.86 0.58 -14.84
N ALA A 154 1.89 1.10 -14.18
CA ALA A 154 2.97 1.88 -14.78
C ALA A 154 4.06 1.01 -15.47
N GLY A 155 3.86 -0.30 -15.59
CA GLY A 155 4.74 -1.21 -16.35
C GLY A 155 5.76 -1.98 -15.50
N TRP A 156 5.81 -1.77 -14.19
CA TRP A 156 6.74 -2.46 -13.30
C TRP A 156 6.45 -3.97 -13.23
N LYS A 157 7.50 -4.79 -13.33
CA LYS A 157 7.42 -6.26 -13.43
C LYS A 157 7.92 -6.98 -12.18
N GLY A 158 7.83 -6.33 -11.01
CA GLY A 158 8.26 -6.91 -9.73
C GLY A 158 9.71 -6.64 -9.36
N HIS A 159 10.47 -5.92 -10.20
CA HIS A 159 11.86 -5.57 -9.95
C HIS A 159 12.24 -4.31 -10.73
N GLY A 160 13.34 -3.66 -10.32
CA GLY A 160 13.89 -2.47 -10.96
C GLY A 160 13.67 -1.19 -10.15
N PRO A 161 14.35 -0.09 -10.54
CA PRO A 161 14.41 1.13 -9.76
C PRO A 161 13.06 1.84 -9.67
N VAL A 162 12.78 2.41 -8.49
CA VAL A 162 11.63 3.29 -8.22
C VAL A 162 12.20 4.56 -7.55
N PRO A 163 12.63 5.57 -8.33
CA PRO A 163 13.39 6.70 -7.80
C PRO A 163 12.60 7.51 -6.76
N PHE A 164 13.23 7.86 -5.64
CA PHE A 164 12.63 8.67 -4.57
C PHE A 164 12.57 10.17 -4.93
N GLU A 165 13.46 10.57 -5.83
CA GLU A 165 13.53 11.90 -6.42
C GLU A 165 12.23 12.24 -7.17
N HIS A 166 11.58 11.23 -7.76
CA HIS A 166 10.27 11.37 -8.37
C HIS A 166 9.18 11.41 -7.31
N GLU A 167 8.58 12.59 -7.11
CA GLU A 167 7.65 12.87 -6.01
C GLU A 167 6.47 11.87 -5.92
N PRO A 168 5.79 11.49 -7.02
CA PRO A 168 4.73 10.49 -7.00
C PRO A 168 5.14 9.09 -6.48
N ASN A 169 6.42 8.73 -6.56
CA ASN A 169 6.91 7.44 -6.03
C ASN A 169 7.02 7.44 -4.50
N ARG A 170 7.12 8.61 -3.86
CA ARG A 170 7.39 8.73 -2.41
C ARG A 170 6.32 8.09 -1.55
N GLY A 171 5.06 8.11 -1.99
CA GLY A 171 3.96 7.46 -1.26
C GLY A 171 4.19 5.95 -1.09
N PHE A 172 4.61 5.26 -2.17
CA PHE A 172 4.93 3.83 -2.10
C PHE A 172 6.16 3.56 -1.23
N LEU A 173 7.24 4.31 -1.42
CA LEU A 173 8.50 4.11 -0.71
C LEU A 173 8.35 4.41 0.80
N ARG A 174 7.58 5.45 1.16
CA ARG A 174 7.23 5.73 2.57
C ARG A 174 6.39 4.62 3.18
N ALA A 175 5.41 4.06 2.46
CA ALA A 175 4.62 2.94 2.96
C ALA A 175 5.48 1.67 3.16
N LEU A 176 6.40 1.38 2.24
CA LEU A 176 7.35 0.27 2.36
C LEU A 176 8.29 0.44 3.57
N HIS A 177 8.81 1.66 3.78
CA HIS A 177 9.61 1.98 4.95
C HIS A 177 8.81 1.84 6.26
N ALA A 178 7.61 2.44 6.33
CA ALA A 178 6.74 2.35 7.50
C ALA A 178 6.40 0.90 7.85
N LEU A 179 6.24 0.05 6.83
CA LEU A 179 5.99 -1.37 6.99
C LEU A 179 7.18 -2.11 7.60
N ALA A 180 8.39 -1.84 7.11
CA ALA A 180 9.63 -2.38 7.69
C ALA A 180 9.76 -1.98 9.17
N ARG A 181 9.59 -0.69 9.47
CA ARG A 181 9.66 -0.14 10.83
C ARG A 181 8.63 -0.77 11.76
N ALA A 182 7.37 -0.89 11.34
CA ALA A 182 6.32 -1.51 12.14
C ALA A 182 6.57 -3.01 12.36
N ALA A 183 7.03 -3.73 11.32
CA ALA A 183 7.40 -5.15 11.41
C ALA A 183 8.51 -5.38 12.44
N GLN A 184 9.56 -4.55 12.42
CA GLN A 184 10.64 -4.60 13.40
C GLN A 184 10.11 -4.40 14.82
N SER A 185 9.23 -3.40 15.01
CA SER A 185 8.69 -3.09 16.33
C SER A 185 7.80 -4.19 16.92
N ILE A 186 7.18 -5.05 16.10
CA ILE A 186 6.38 -6.20 16.57
C ILE A 186 7.17 -7.51 16.61
N GLY A 187 8.46 -7.49 16.26
CA GLY A 187 9.34 -8.66 16.25
C GLY A 187 9.21 -9.56 15.01
N GLU A 188 8.60 -9.10 13.92
CA GLU A 188 8.55 -9.84 12.66
C GLU A 188 9.83 -9.60 11.82
N GLN A 189 10.94 -10.17 12.29
CA GLN A 189 12.28 -9.90 11.75
C GLN A 189 12.40 -10.20 10.25
N ASP A 190 11.86 -11.33 9.78
CA ASP A 190 11.95 -11.72 8.37
C ASP A 190 11.27 -10.69 7.44
N GLU A 191 10.18 -10.07 7.87
CA GLU A 191 9.48 -9.04 7.08
C GLU A 191 10.21 -7.71 7.10
N TYR A 192 10.76 -7.33 8.26
CA TYR A 192 11.63 -6.17 8.36
C TYR A 192 12.80 -6.27 7.37
N GLU A 193 13.48 -7.41 7.32
CA GLU A 193 14.62 -7.64 6.42
C GLU A 193 14.21 -7.63 4.96
N ARG A 194 13.11 -8.31 4.61
CA ARG A 194 12.55 -8.30 3.24
C ARG A 194 12.19 -6.88 2.79
N CYS A 195 11.46 -6.13 3.62
CA CYS A 195 11.01 -4.79 3.27
C CYS A 195 12.18 -3.80 3.20
N SER A 196 13.15 -3.88 4.10
CA SER A 196 14.33 -3.00 4.12
C SER A 196 15.24 -3.25 2.91
N THR A 197 15.46 -4.52 2.57
CA THR A 197 16.21 -4.91 1.36
C THR A 197 15.48 -4.40 0.12
N PHE A 198 14.17 -4.64 0.04
CA PHE A 198 13.37 -4.17 -1.09
C PHE A 198 13.38 -2.64 -1.22
N LEU A 199 13.33 -1.91 -0.11
CA LEU A 199 13.43 -0.44 -0.12
C LEU A 199 14.78 0.01 -0.69
N ARG A 200 15.89 -0.55 -0.19
CA ARG A 200 17.25 -0.23 -0.63
C ARG A 200 17.45 -0.56 -2.11
N ASP A 201 16.96 -1.71 -2.57
CA ASP A 201 17.05 -2.14 -3.98
C ASP A 201 16.19 -1.28 -4.91
N SER A 202 15.04 -0.79 -4.43
CA SER A 202 14.15 0.09 -5.20
C SER A 202 14.69 1.51 -5.28
N SER A 203 15.19 2.04 -4.16
CA SER A 203 15.75 3.38 -4.06
C SER A 203 16.74 3.49 -2.90
N PRO A 204 18.06 3.57 -3.20
CA PRO A 204 19.06 3.87 -2.19
C PRO A 204 18.79 5.20 -1.49
N THR A 205 18.39 6.23 -2.25
CA THR A 205 18.02 7.55 -1.72
C THR A 205 16.88 7.46 -0.71
N ALA A 206 15.83 6.67 -0.97
CA ALA A 206 14.75 6.48 0.01
C ALA A 206 15.26 5.80 1.29
N ALA A 207 16.07 4.75 1.13
CA ALA A 207 16.61 4.01 2.27
C ALA A 207 17.49 4.89 3.17
N ASP A 208 18.27 5.81 2.60
CA ASP A 208 19.11 6.75 3.37
C ASP A 208 18.34 7.96 3.90
N THR A 209 17.28 8.40 3.21
CA THR A 209 16.51 9.59 3.62
C THR A 209 15.50 9.28 4.72
N LEU A 210 14.97 8.06 4.76
CA LEU A 210 13.90 7.66 5.68
C LEU A 210 14.41 6.96 6.96
N SER A 211 15.69 6.57 7.00
CA SER A 211 16.34 5.88 8.13
C SER A 211 16.49 6.74 9.38
#